data_AF-A0A284QXF2-F1
#
_entry.id   AF-A0A284QXF2-F1
#
_cell.length_a   1.000
_cell.length_b   1.000
_cell.length_c   1.000
_cell.angle_alpha   90.00
_cell.angle_beta   90.00
_cell.angle_gamma   90.00
#
_symmetry.space_group_name_H-M   'P 1'
#
loop_
_entity.id
_entity.type
_entity.pdbx_description
1 polymer ?
#
loop_
_entity_poly.entity_id
_entity_poly.type
_entity_poly.pdbx_seq_one_letter_code
_entity_poly.pdbx_strand_id
1 'polypeptide(L)'
;MAPPSRKFALEYGYVHQAIPVFRKSSLAQFIFLCVSAYSIPTPESTLYTILYITAIFVALFFIIINRQEGFERASRLEAIEPNFMDFTTAMEDQRGFFQLDVRSQSDAIRLCSSTVIMHCLASKQKAEALYSVALEASASSSDLFSVGLDLRSQKSHMESLIGVYLRFRPSLVDNTLGRQLREFEEISQEWVTRMNNIFH
;
A
#
# COMPACT_ATOMS: atom_id res chain seq x y z
N MET A 1 -60.28 25.13 -6.86
CA MET A 1 -58.85 24.76 -6.70
C MET A 1 -58.45 23.94 -7.92
N ALA A 2 -57.70 24.55 -8.84
CA ALA A 2 -57.17 23.81 -9.99
C ALA A 2 -56.05 22.86 -9.51
N PRO A 3 -55.96 21.62 -10.02
CA PRO A 3 -54.88 20.73 -9.64
C PRO A 3 -53.54 21.33 -10.10
N PRO A 4 -52.46 21.23 -9.29
CA PRO A 4 -51.14 21.65 -9.72
C PRO A 4 -50.78 20.87 -10.98
N SER A 5 -50.32 21.59 -12.02
CA SER A 5 -50.05 20.99 -13.32
C SER A 5 -49.08 19.81 -13.16
N ARG A 6 -49.36 18.67 -13.82
CA ARG A 6 -48.58 17.42 -13.73
C ARG A 6 -47.07 17.60 -13.96
N LYS A 7 -46.64 18.68 -14.64
CA LYS A 7 -45.23 19.03 -14.82
C LYS A 7 -44.52 19.40 -13.53
N PHE A 8 -45.15 20.23 -12.67
CA PHE A 8 -44.55 20.64 -11.39
C PHE A 8 -44.40 19.46 -10.41
N ALA A 9 -45.34 18.51 -10.42
CA ALA A 9 -45.27 17.31 -9.58
C ALA A 9 -44.17 16.33 -10.02
N LEU A 10 -43.89 16.25 -11.33
CA LEU A 10 -42.79 15.45 -11.88
C LEU A 10 -41.42 16.09 -11.59
N GLU A 11 -41.26 17.39 -11.78
CA GLU A 11 -40.02 18.11 -11.45
C GLU A 11 -39.70 18.04 -9.94
N TYR A 12 -40.69 18.20 -9.06
CA TYR A 12 -40.50 18.06 -7.61
C TYR A 12 -40.11 16.63 -7.20
N GLY A 13 -40.66 15.60 -7.86
CA GLY A 13 -40.34 14.20 -7.58
C GLY A 13 -38.91 13.81 -7.93
N TYR A 14 -38.39 14.31 -9.06
CA TYR A 14 -37.00 14.06 -9.49
C TYR A 14 -35.99 14.77 -8.59
N VAL A 15 -36.27 16.00 -8.18
CA VAL A 15 -35.40 16.74 -7.24
C VAL A 15 -35.32 16.01 -5.90
N HIS A 16 -36.45 15.50 -5.37
CA HIS A 16 -36.47 14.82 -4.08
C HIS A 16 -35.73 13.48 -4.04
N GLN A 17 -35.72 12.73 -5.15
CA GLN A 17 -34.94 11.50 -5.29
C GLN A 17 -33.44 11.76 -5.48
N ALA A 18 -33.06 12.92 -6.01
CA ALA A 18 -31.67 13.29 -6.21
C ALA A 18 -30.98 13.86 -4.93
N ILE A 19 -31.74 14.43 -4.00
CA ILE A 19 -31.25 14.96 -2.70
C ILE A 19 -30.34 13.98 -1.93
N PRO A 20 -30.69 12.69 -1.75
CA PRO A 20 -29.81 11.73 -1.05
C PRO A 20 -28.52 11.38 -1.83
N VAL A 21 -28.54 11.46 -3.17
CA VAL A 21 -27.36 11.26 -4.02
C VAL A 21 -26.43 12.48 -3.93
N PHE A 22 -27.00 13.69 -3.97
CA PHE A 22 -26.27 14.92 -3.76
C PHE A 22 -25.64 14.97 -2.37
N ARG A 23 -26.33 14.53 -1.31
CA ARG A 23 -25.81 14.57 0.06
C ARG A 23 -24.53 13.73 0.28
N LYS A 24 -24.23 12.75 -0.57
CA LYS A 24 -23.08 11.84 -0.43
C LYS A 24 -21.86 12.24 -1.26
N SER A 25 -22.05 12.90 -2.41
CA SER A 25 -20.94 13.30 -3.28
C SER A 25 -20.91 14.81 -3.39
N SER A 26 -19.96 15.41 -2.70
CA SER A 26 -19.74 16.85 -2.72
C SER A 26 -19.42 17.34 -4.16
N LEU A 27 -18.78 16.52 -5.00
CA LEU A 27 -18.51 16.83 -6.41
C LEU A 27 -19.81 16.88 -7.23
N ALA A 28 -20.77 16.00 -6.95
CA ALA A 28 -22.09 16.06 -7.56
C ALA A 28 -22.86 17.33 -7.15
N GLN A 29 -22.73 17.78 -5.90
CA GLN A 29 -23.31 19.06 -5.43
C GLN A 29 -22.70 20.26 -6.18
N PHE A 30 -21.39 20.24 -6.42
CA PHE A 30 -20.70 21.30 -7.17
C PHE A 30 -21.14 21.36 -8.64
N ILE A 31 -21.23 20.20 -9.32
CA ILE A 31 -21.74 20.13 -10.70
C ILE A 31 -23.18 20.66 -10.76
N PHE A 32 -24.02 20.30 -9.80
CA PHE A 32 -25.40 20.79 -9.71
C PHE A 32 -25.47 22.30 -9.47
N LEU A 33 -24.61 22.85 -8.63
CA LEU A 33 -24.48 24.30 -8.42
C LEU A 33 -24.07 25.03 -9.70
N CYS A 34 -23.13 24.48 -10.48
CA CYS A 34 -22.71 25.06 -11.76
C CYS A 34 -23.83 25.03 -12.81
N VAL A 35 -24.55 23.90 -12.91
CA VAL A 35 -25.69 23.74 -13.84
C VAL A 35 -26.87 24.64 -13.46
N SER A 36 -27.17 24.76 -12.16
CA SER A 36 -28.24 25.64 -11.67
C SER A 36 -27.90 27.12 -11.86
N ALA A 37 -26.64 27.53 -11.68
CA ALA A 37 -26.19 28.89 -12.00
C ALA A 37 -26.31 29.19 -13.51
N TYR A 38 -25.90 28.25 -14.38
CA TYR A 38 -25.98 28.40 -15.84
C TYR A 38 -27.42 28.47 -16.39
N SER A 39 -28.38 27.88 -15.67
CA SER A 39 -29.79 27.83 -16.08
C SER A 39 -30.58 29.10 -15.77
N ILE A 40 -29.99 30.09 -15.08
CA ILE A 40 -30.68 31.34 -14.73
C ILE A 40 -30.54 32.33 -15.90
N PRO A 41 -31.63 32.78 -16.52
CA PRO A 41 -31.58 33.51 -17.79
C PRO A 41 -31.04 34.94 -17.71
N THR A 42 -30.85 35.48 -16.49
CA THR A 42 -30.58 36.92 -16.29
C THR A 42 -29.38 37.13 -15.35
N PRO A 43 -28.24 37.63 -15.87
CA PRO A 43 -27.04 37.91 -15.08
C PRO A 43 -27.20 39.07 -14.07
N GLU A 44 -28.32 39.80 -14.12
CA GLU A 44 -28.65 40.91 -13.21
C GLU A 44 -29.41 40.49 -11.95
N SER A 45 -29.78 39.22 -11.81
CA SER A 45 -30.51 38.72 -10.65
C SER A 45 -29.61 38.54 -9.43
N THR A 46 -29.99 39.10 -8.29
CA THR A 46 -29.30 38.88 -7.00
C THR A 46 -29.13 37.38 -6.68
N LEU A 47 -30.08 36.53 -7.09
CA LEU A 47 -30.01 35.08 -6.91
C LEU A 47 -28.93 34.43 -7.79
N TYR A 48 -28.74 34.91 -9.03
CA TYR A 48 -27.66 34.47 -9.91
C TYR A 48 -26.30 34.79 -9.29
N THR A 49 -26.13 36.02 -8.80
CA THR A 49 -24.90 36.46 -8.14
C THR A 49 -24.59 35.61 -6.90
N ILE A 50 -25.58 35.32 -6.06
CA ILE A 50 -25.42 34.47 -4.87
C ILE A 50 -24.96 33.05 -5.28
N LEU A 51 -25.67 32.41 -6.22
CA LEU A 51 -25.35 31.04 -6.65
C LEU A 51 -23.98 30.95 -7.35
N TYR A 52 -23.64 31.94 -8.16
CA TYR A 52 -22.34 32.01 -8.82
C TYR A 52 -21.19 32.17 -7.83
N ILE A 53 -21.32 33.07 -6.86
CA ILE A 53 -20.33 33.25 -5.79
C ILE A 53 -20.22 31.98 -4.94
N THR A 54 -21.34 31.36 -4.56
CA THR A 54 -21.33 30.08 -3.83
C THR A 54 -20.63 28.98 -4.63
N ALA A 55 -20.88 28.87 -5.93
CA ALA A 55 -20.18 27.90 -6.78
C ALA A 55 -18.67 28.15 -6.79
N ILE A 56 -18.21 29.40 -6.92
CA ILE A 56 -16.78 29.74 -6.83
C ILE A 56 -16.18 29.32 -5.49
N PHE A 57 -16.84 29.63 -4.37
CA PHE A 57 -16.35 29.25 -3.05
C PHE A 57 -16.28 27.72 -2.88
N VAL A 58 -17.27 26.98 -3.37
CA VAL A 58 -17.26 25.53 -3.34
C VAL A 58 -16.14 24.98 -4.23
N ALA A 59 -15.94 25.51 -5.44
CA ALA A 59 -14.83 25.14 -6.32
C ALA A 59 -13.47 25.35 -5.65
N LEU A 60 -13.26 26.52 -5.06
CA LEU A 60 -12.03 26.87 -4.36
C LEU A 60 -11.80 25.95 -3.16
N PHE A 61 -12.84 25.67 -2.37
CA PHE A 61 -12.78 24.74 -1.25
C PHE A 61 -12.34 23.34 -1.71
N PHE A 62 -12.89 22.84 -2.81
CA PHE A 62 -12.48 21.57 -3.41
C PHE A 62 -11.03 21.55 -3.86
N ILE A 63 -10.59 22.61 -4.56
CA ILE A 63 -9.22 22.73 -5.03
C ILE A 63 -8.26 22.72 -3.83
N ILE A 64 -8.61 23.43 -2.75
CA ILE A 64 -7.81 23.50 -1.53
C ILE A 64 -7.73 22.12 -0.86
N ILE A 65 -8.87 21.44 -0.66
CA ILE A 65 -8.88 20.11 -0.03
C ILE A 65 -8.11 19.09 -0.87
N ASN A 66 -8.40 18.98 -2.17
CA ASN A 66 -7.70 18.03 -3.04
C ASN A 66 -6.20 18.30 -3.07
N ARG A 67 -5.80 19.57 -3.04
CA ARG A 67 -4.39 19.95 -2.96
C ARG A 67 -3.77 19.56 -1.62
N GLN A 68 -4.48 19.75 -0.51
CA GLN A 68 -4.04 19.37 0.82
C GLN A 68 -3.90 17.84 0.95
N GLU A 69 -4.88 17.07 0.48
CA GLU A 69 -4.81 15.61 0.41
C GLU A 69 -3.64 15.14 -0.47
N GLY A 70 -3.43 15.78 -1.61
CA GLY A 70 -2.27 15.52 -2.47
C GLY A 70 -0.93 15.78 -1.78
N PHE A 71 -0.81 16.87 -1.02
CA PHE A 71 0.40 17.16 -0.24
C PHE A 71 0.60 16.18 0.91
N GLU A 72 -0.46 15.82 1.65
CA GLU A 72 -0.35 14.84 2.73
C GLU A 72 0.03 13.45 2.20
N ARG A 73 -0.52 13.08 1.05
CA ARG A 73 -0.16 11.83 0.39
C ARG A 73 1.30 11.82 -0.05
N ALA A 74 1.74 12.89 -0.71
CA ALA A 74 3.13 13.02 -1.15
C ALA A 74 4.12 12.95 0.02
N SER A 75 3.85 13.65 1.12
CA SER A 75 4.72 13.62 2.30
C SER A 75 4.77 12.25 2.98
N ARG A 76 3.64 11.52 3.02
CA ARG A 76 3.63 10.14 3.53
C ARG A 76 4.38 9.18 2.63
N LEU A 77 4.25 9.31 1.32
CA LEU A 77 4.99 8.49 0.36
C LEU A 77 6.50 8.75 0.48
N GLU A 78 6.90 10.01 0.60
CA GLU A 78 8.29 10.42 0.85
C GLU A 78 8.84 9.84 2.16
N ALA A 79 8.00 9.65 3.18
CA ALA A 79 8.40 8.98 4.43
C ALA A 79 8.53 7.45 4.30
N ILE A 80 7.83 6.82 3.36
CA ILE A 80 7.87 5.36 3.13
C ILE A 80 9.07 4.97 2.25
N GLU A 81 9.34 5.76 1.22
CA GLU A 81 10.39 5.52 0.24
C GLU A 81 11.77 5.16 0.85
N PRO A 82 12.33 5.91 1.82
CA PRO A 82 13.63 5.55 2.39
C PRO A 82 13.60 4.21 3.11
N ASN A 83 12.50 3.87 3.79
CA ASN A 83 12.35 2.58 4.46
C ASN A 83 12.26 1.42 3.46
N PHE A 84 11.57 1.64 2.33
CA PHE A 84 11.48 0.68 1.25
C PHE A 84 12.85 0.46 0.58
N MET A 85 13.58 1.54 0.28
CA MET A 85 14.91 1.46 -0.33
C MET A 85 15.93 0.79 0.60
N ASP A 86 15.92 1.14 1.89
CA ASP A 86 16.75 0.50 2.90
C ASP A 86 16.46 -1.00 3.00
N PHE A 87 15.17 -1.38 3.06
CA PHE A 87 14.76 -2.78 3.13
C PHE A 87 15.18 -3.58 1.89
N THR A 88 14.90 -3.08 0.70
CA THR A 88 15.23 -3.79 -0.56
C THR A 88 16.73 -3.91 -0.77
N THR A 89 17.49 -2.88 -0.43
CA THR A 89 18.96 -2.91 -0.44
C THR A 89 19.48 -3.95 0.54
N ALA A 90 18.97 -3.95 1.78
CA ALA A 90 19.36 -4.94 2.78
C ALA A 90 19.07 -6.38 2.32
N MET A 91 17.91 -6.64 1.70
CA MET A 91 17.60 -7.99 1.17
C MET A 91 18.55 -8.41 0.05
N GLU A 92 18.97 -7.48 -0.82
CA GLU A 92 19.93 -7.77 -1.89
C GLU A 92 21.33 -8.04 -1.33
N ASP A 93 21.76 -7.26 -0.33
CA ASP A 93 23.05 -7.46 0.34
C ASP A 93 23.10 -8.81 1.06
N GLN A 94 22.04 -9.18 1.77
CA GLN A 94 21.93 -10.47 2.46
C GLN A 94 21.93 -11.63 1.47
N ARG A 95 21.21 -11.49 0.35
CA ARG A 95 21.26 -12.44 -0.75
C ARG A 95 22.69 -12.62 -1.26
N GLY A 96 23.40 -11.51 -1.52
CA GLY A 96 24.79 -11.53 -1.98
C GLY A 96 25.72 -12.22 -0.98
N PHE A 97 25.54 -11.94 0.30
CA PHE A 97 26.29 -12.57 1.39
C PHE A 97 26.11 -14.09 1.41
N PHE A 98 24.88 -14.59 1.41
CA PHE A 98 24.60 -16.02 1.46
C PHE A 98 24.89 -16.75 0.15
N GLN A 99 25.02 -16.03 -0.97
CA GLN A 99 25.37 -16.65 -2.24
C GLN A 99 26.79 -17.25 -2.24
N LEU A 100 27.67 -16.78 -1.35
CA LEU A 100 28.96 -17.41 -1.06
C LEU A 100 28.78 -18.77 -0.36
N ASP A 101 27.83 -18.88 0.57
CA ASP A 101 27.51 -20.12 1.28
C ASP A 101 26.87 -21.17 0.36
N VAL A 102 26.12 -20.75 -0.66
CA VAL A 102 25.59 -21.66 -1.69
C VAL A 102 26.70 -22.36 -2.48
N ARG A 103 27.88 -21.73 -2.58
CA ARG A 103 29.07 -22.33 -3.23
C ARG A 103 29.89 -23.21 -2.28
N SER A 104 29.43 -23.39 -1.04
CA SER A 104 30.06 -24.29 -0.07
C SER A 104 30.05 -25.75 -0.57
N GLN A 105 31.06 -26.51 -0.15
CA GLN A 105 31.13 -27.96 -0.38
C GLN A 105 30.17 -28.75 0.52
N SER A 106 29.61 -28.12 1.55
CA SER A 106 28.61 -28.76 2.43
C SER A 106 27.21 -28.61 1.85
N ASP A 107 26.60 -29.74 1.50
CA ASP A 107 25.22 -29.79 1.00
C ASP A 107 24.21 -29.21 2.01
N ALA A 108 24.43 -29.41 3.31
CA ALA A 108 23.61 -28.86 4.38
C ALA A 108 23.70 -27.32 4.44
N ILE A 109 24.91 -26.76 4.34
CA ILE A 109 25.11 -25.29 4.30
C ILE A 109 24.45 -24.72 3.05
N ARG A 110 24.66 -25.36 1.89
CA ARG A 110 24.04 -24.95 0.62
C ARG A 110 22.52 -24.97 0.71
N LEU A 111 21.93 -26.02 1.28
CA LEU A 111 20.48 -26.16 1.42
C LEU A 111 19.90 -25.04 2.30
N CYS A 112 20.43 -24.86 3.52
CA CYS A 112 19.91 -23.84 4.44
C CYS A 112 20.13 -22.41 3.92
N SER A 113 21.31 -22.10 3.36
CA SER A 113 21.59 -20.77 2.78
C SER A 113 20.71 -20.47 1.57
N SER A 114 20.47 -21.46 0.71
CA SER A 114 19.55 -21.31 -0.43
C SER A 114 18.13 -21.00 0.04
N THR A 115 17.66 -21.62 1.11
CA THR A 115 16.35 -21.32 1.71
C THR A 115 16.29 -19.87 2.20
N VAL A 116 17.31 -19.38 2.91
CA VAL A 116 17.36 -17.97 3.35
C VAL A 116 17.33 -17.01 2.15
N ILE A 117 18.07 -17.32 1.09
CA ILE A 117 18.07 -16.52 -0.15
C ILE A 117 16.67 -16.48 -0.78
N MET A 118 15.97 -17.61 -0.84
CA MET A 118 14.60 -17.65 -1.38
C MET A 118 13.66 -16.75 -0.59
N HIS A 119 13.73 -16.77 0.75
CA HIS A 119 12.95 -15.88 1.60
C HIS A 119 13.30 -14.40 1.41
N CYS A 120 14.59 -14.06 1.26
CA CYS A 120 15.02 -12.69 0.95
C CYS A 120 14.42 -12.21 -0.38
N LEU A 121 14.47 -13.05 -1.41
CA LEU A 121 13.89 -12.74 -2.73
C LEU A 121 12.37 -12.56 -2.66
N ALA A 122 11.67 -13.48 -2.01
CA ALA A 122 10.21 -13.42 -1.87
C ALA A 122 9.78 -12.17 -1.10
N SER A 123 10.47 -11.84 0.01
CA SER A 123 10.14 -10.65 0.80
C SER A 123 10.46 -9.36 0.05
N LYS A 124 11.55 -9.32 -0.72
CA LYS A 124 11.86 -8.18 -1.61
C LYS A 124 10.74 -7.95 -2.63
N GLN A 125 10.33 -9.01 -3.35
CA GLN A 125 9.24 -8.91 -4.34
C GLN A 125 7.92 -8.47 -3.70
N LYS A 126 7.62 -8.95 -2.49
CA LYS A 126 6.43 -8.52 -1.74
C LYS A 126 6.49 -7.04 -1.36
N ALA A 127 7.66 -6.56 -0.93
CA ALA A 127 7.86 -5.13 -0.65
C ALA A 127 7.73 -4.27 -1.91
N GLU A 128 8.28 -4.71 -3.04
CA GLU A 128 8.15 -4.03 -4.35
C GLU A 128 6.69 -3.93 -4.78
N ALA A 129 5.91 -4.99 -4.59
CA ALA A 129 4.48 -4.99 -4.87
C ALA A 129 3.72 -3.99 -3.97
N LEU A 130 4.00 -3.99 -2.66
CA LEU A 130 3.38 -3.04 -1.72
C LEU A 130 3.72 -1.58 -2.05
N TYR A 131 4.98 -1.30 -2.38
CA TYR A 131 5.41 0.04 -2.76
C TYR A 131 4.80 0.49 -4.09
N SER A 132 4.61 -0.44 -5.04
CA SER A 132 3.90 -0.17 -6.29
C SER A 132 2.46 0.25 -6.04
N VAL A 133 1.75 -0.42 -5.12
CA VAL A 133 0.40 -0.03 -4.70
C VAL A 133 0.40 1.36 -4.03
N ALA A 134 1.41 1.67 -3.21
CA ALA A 134 1.54 2.98 -2.59
C ALA A 134 1.73 4.13 -3.61
N LEU A 135 2.37 3.86 -4.74
CA LEU A 135 2.55 4.81 -5.83
C LEU A 135 1.25 5.11 -6.59
N GLU A 136 0.25 4.23 -6.55
CA GLU A 136 -1.00 4.39 -7.31
C GLU A 136 -1.76 5.66 -6.91
N ALA A 137 -2.25 6.41 -7.91
CA ALA A 137 -2.92 7.68 -7.70
C ALA A 137 -4.14 7.61 -6.75
N SER A 138 -4.74 6.42 -6.65
CA SER A 138 -5.89 6.09 -5.81
C SER A 138 -5.55 5.71 -4.36
N ALA A 139 -4.26 5.52 -4.02
CA ALA A 139 -3.86 5.08 -2.70
C ALA A 139 -4.23 6.12 -1.64
N SER A 140 -5.04 5.69 -0.67
CA SER A 140 -5.47 6.56 0.42
C SER A 140 -4.38 6.73 1.47
N SER A 141 -4.55 7.75 2.32
CA SER A 141 -3.68 8.01 3.47
C SER A 141 -3.59 6.82 4.44
N SER A 142 -4.67 6.04 4.60
CA SER A 142 -4.68 4.80 5.37
C SER A 142 -3.92 3.66 4.69
N ASP A 143 -4.03 3.55 3.36
CA ASP A 143 -3.31 2.52 2.60
C ASP A 143 -1.81 2.73 2.72
N LEU A 144 -1.34 3.97 2.56
CA LEU A 144 0.07 4.33 2.77
C LEU A 144 0.56 3.97 4.18
N PHE A 145 -0.25 4.25 5.21
CA PHE A 145 0.11 3.89 6.57
C PHE A 145 0.23 2.37 6.75
N SER A 146 -0.70 1.60 6.18
CA SER A 146 -0.65 0.13 6.22
C SER A 146 0.58 -0.42 5.51
N VAL A 147 0.94 0.12 4.33
CA VAL A 147 2.15 -0.26 3.60
C VAL A 147 3.41 -0.01 4.45
N GLY A 148 3.48 1.13 5.14
CA GLY A 148 4.59 1.43 6.04
C GLY A 148 4.73 0.43 7.19
N LEU A 149 3.61 0.00 7.78
CA LEU A 149 3.61 -1.04 8.83
C LEU A 149 4.03 -2.41 8.28
N ASP A 150 3.52 -2.79 7.12
CA ASP A 150 3.81 -4.07 6.47
C ASP A 150 5.28 -4.18 6.09
N LEU A 151 5.89 -3.12 5.55
CA LEU A 151 7.33 -3.07 5.26
C LEU A 151 8.17 -3.27 6.53
N ARG A 152 7.80 -2.60 7.63
CA ARG A 152 8.50 -2.75 8.91
C ARG A 152 8.36 -4.15 9.48
N SER A 153 7.16 -4.74 9.37
CA SER A 153 6.89 -6.11 9.81
C SER A 153 7.74 -7.11 9.02
N GLN A 154 7.78 -6.97 7.69
CA GLN A 154 8.62 -7.81 6.82
C GLN A 154 10.11 -7.68 7.14
N LYS A 155 10.60 -6.46 7.38
CA LYS A 155 11.98 -6.23 7.81
C LYS A 155 12.33 -7.01 9.08
N SER A 156 11.54 -6.85 10.13
CA SER A 156 11.73 -7.56 11.40
C SER A 156 11.67 -9.08 11.23
N HIS A 157 10.73 -9.55 10.39
CA HIS A 157 10.57 -10.97 10.10
C HIS A 157 11.82 -11.56 9.42
N MET A 158 12.36 -10.86 8.41
CA MET A 158 13.57 -11.28 7.71
C MET A 158 14.83 -11.18 8.57
N GLU A 159 14.97 -10.12 9.37
CA GLU A 159 16.06 -10.00 10.35
C GLU A 159 16.06 -11.17 11.35
N SER A 160 14.87 -11.62 11.77
CA SER A 160 14.72 -12.79 12.64
C SER A 160 15.17 -14.08 11.95
N LEU A 161 14.70 -14.36 10.73
CA LEU A 161 15.10 -15.55 9.96
C LEU A 161 16.63 -15.59 9.77
N ILE A 162 17.22 -14.48 9.34
CA ILE A 162 18.66 -14.35 9.11
C ILE A 162 19.41 -14.57 10.43
N GLY A 163 18.96 -13.95 11.52
CA GLY A 163 19.56 -14.13 12.85
C GLY A 163 19.51 -15.57 13.33
N VAL A 164 18.41 -16.29 13.11
CA VAL A 164 18.28 -17.72 13.42
C VAL A 164 19.26 -18.55 12.58
N TYR A 165 19.36 -18.27 11.28
CA TYR A 165 20.30 -18.98 10.41
C TYR A 165 21.76 -18.74 10.81
N LEU A 166 22.16 -17.50 11.07
CA LEU A 166 23.53 -17.17 11.46
C LEU A 166 23.95 -17.84 12.77
N ARG A 167 23.02 -18.05 13.71
CA ARG A 167 23.28 -18.81 14.94
C ARG A 167 23.33 -20.32 14.71
N PHE A 168 22.58 -20.82 13.74
CA PHE A 168 22.56 -22.24 13.38
C PHE A 168 23.78 -22.64 12.54
N ARG A 169 24.25 -21.77 11.64
CA ARG A 169 25.32 -22.01 10.67
C ARG A 169 26.60 -22.61 11.28
N PRO A 170 27.14 -22.16 12.43
CA PRO A 170 28.32 -22.77 13.04
C PRO A 170 28.16 -24.27 13.34
N SER A 171 26.96 -24.72 13.72
CA SER A 171 26.70 -26.14 13.98
C SER A 171 26.85 -27.03 12.73
N LEU A 172 26.77 -26.43 11.54
CA LEU A 172 26.98 -27.07 10.25
C LEU A 172 28.46 -27.05 9.79
N VAL A 173 29.31 -26.22 10.42
CA VAL A 173 30.73 -26.04 10.06
C VAL A 173 31.66 -26.84 10.98
N ASP A 174 31.37 -26.88 12.28
CA ASP A 174 32.31 -27.32 13.34
C ASP A 174 32.58 -28.84 13.40
N ASN A 175 31.96 -29.66 12.54
CA ASN A 175 32.05 -31.13 12.62
C ASN A 175 32.53 -31.80 11.31
N THR A 176 33.45 -31.13 10.61
CA THR A 176 34.25 -31.73 9.52
C THR A 176 35.12 -32.92 9.98
N LEU A 177 35.15 -33.23 11.28
CA LEU A 177 35.77 -34.40 11.89
C LEU A 177 34.76 -35.53 12.17
N GLY A 178 34.26 -36.17 11.11
CA GLY A 178 33.82 -37.57 11.17
C GLY A 178 32.40 -37.90 11.66
N ARG A 179 31.49 -36.94 11.87
CA ARG A 179 30.07 -37.23 12.13
C ARG A 179 29.33 -37.54 10.81
N GLN A 180 28.38 -38.49 10.82
CA GLN A 180 27.76 -39.05 9.60
C GLN A 180 27.04 -37.97 8.78
N LEU A 181 27.44 -37.81 7.51
CA LEU A 181 26.80 -36.94 6.50
C LEU A 181 25.26 -36.97 6.54
N ARG A 182 24.68 -38.14 6.80
CA ARG A 182 23.23 -38.35 6.86
C ARG A 182 22.53 -37.60 8.00
N GLU A 183 23.14 -37.52 9.18
CA GLU A 183 22.57 -36.77 10.32
C GLU A 183 22.50 -35.26 10.01
N PHE A 184 23.50 -34.72 9.29
CA PHE A 184 23.49 -33.31 8.90
C PHE A 184 22.46 -32.99 7.83
N GLU A 185 22.25 -33.92 6.90
CA GLU A 185 21.20 -33.80 5.91
C GLU A 185 19.82 -33.73 6.60
N GLU A 186 19.54 -34.65 7.52
CA GLU A 186 18.30 -34.67 8.31
C GLU A 186 18.10 -33.39 9.12
N ILE A 187 19.12 -32.93 9.86
CA ILE A 187 19.04 -31.70 10.67
C ILE A 187 18.81 -30.48 9.77
N SER A 188 19.47 -30.41 8.61
CA SER A 188 19.30 -29.30 7.67
C SER A 188 17.92 -29.28 7.01
N GLN A 189 17.37 -30.45 6.67
CA GLN A 189 16.01 -30.59 6.15
C GLN A 189 14.97 -30.23 7.20
N GLU A 190 15.14 -30.66 8.45
CA GLU A 190 14.26 -30.30 9.56
C GLU A 190 14.29 -28.78 9.78
N TRP A 191 15.49 -28.19 9.79
CA TRP A 191 15.65 -26.74 9.93
C TRP A 191 14.92 -26.00 8.80
N VAL A 192 15.12 -26.41 7.54
CA VAL A 192 14.43 -25.79 6.38
C VAL A 192 12.92 -25.93 6.48
N THR A 193 12.43 -27.12 6.84
CA THR A 193 10.99 -27.36 7.01
C THR A 193 10.42 -26.46 8.09
N ARG A 194 11.12 -26.33 9.23
CA ARG A 194 10.70 -25.47 10.32
C ARG A 194 10.71 -23.99 9.92
N MET A 195 11.77 -23.52 9.26
CA MET A 195 11.84 -22.13 8.83
C MET A 195 10.78 -21.81 7.79
N ASN A 196 10.57 -22.69 6.82
CA ASN A 196 9.48 -22.52 5.87
C ASN A 196 8.13 -22.46 6.58
N ASN A 197 7.87 -23.28 7.60
CA ASN A 197 6.59 -23.21 8.32
C ASN A 197 6.42 -21.94 9.17
N ILE A 198 7.50 -21.38 9.73
CA ILE A 198 7.44 -20.19 10.58
C ILE A 198 7.40 -18.90 9.76
N PHE A 199 8.09 -18.89 8.60
CA PHE A 199 8.33 -17.70 7.79
C PHE A 199 7.61 -17.75 6.42
N HIS A 200 6.62 -18.63 6.24
CA HIS A 200 5.78 -18.68 5.03
C HIS A 200 4.81 -17.49 4.92
#